data_AF-A0A1Q5A677-F1
#
_entry.id   AF-A0A1Q5A677-F1
#
_cell.length_a   1.000
_cell.length_b   1.000
_cell.length_c   1.000
_cell.angle_alpha   90.00
_cell.angle_beta   90.00
_cell.angle_gamma   90.00
#
_symmetry.space_group_name_H-M   'P 1'
#
loop_
_entity.id
_entity.type
_entity.pdbx_description
1 polymer ?
#
loop_
_entity_poly.entity_id
_entity_poly.type
_entity_poly.pdbx_seq_one_letter_code
_entity_poly.pdbx_strand_id
1 'polypeptide(L)'
;MGNFEETFKGLLARYLTKYHDDAIEVIDYEQDTEAGGYCETCYYEDTVVRIKYISAASGDRRQFTYYGDMGELIRCLTSFEEEDQAK
;
A
#
# COMPACT_ATOMS: atom_id res chain seq x y z
N MET A 1 -2.28 -8.17 23.37
CA MET A 1 -3.04 -7.24 22.51
C MET A 1 -2.09 -6.79 21.44
N GLY A 2 -2.22 -7.30 20.21
CA GLY A 2 -1.40 -6.83 19.09
C GLY A 2 -1.77 -5.38 18.78
N ASN A 3 -0.77 -4.56 18.47
CA ASN A 3 -1.01 -3.19 18.03
C ASN A 3 -1.70 -3.26 16.66
N PHE A 4 -2.82 -2.56 16.48
CA PHE A 4 -3.53 -2.51 15.19
C PHE A 4 -2.58 -2.15 14.04
N GLU A 5 -1.65 -1.23 14.31
CA GLU A 5 -0.62 -0.80 13.36
C GLU A 5 0.29 -1.97 12.91
N GLU A 6 0.68 -2.85 13.82
CA GLU A 6 1.55 -4.00 13.53
C GLU A 6 0.80 -5.02 12.66
N THR A 7 -0.45 -5.35 13.02
CA THR A 7 -1.31 -6.23 12.21
C THR A 7 -1.54 -5.65 10.81
N PHE A 8 -1.79 -4.34 10.74
CA PHE A 8 -2.04 -3.65 9.47
C PHE A 8 -0.80 -3.62 8.58
N LYS A 9 0.38 -3.30 9.13
CA LYS A 9 1.67 -3.37 8.41
C LYS A 9 1.98 -4.80 7.95
N GLY A 10 1.66 -5.82 8.75
CA GLY A 10 1.81 -7.22 8.36
C GLY A 10 0.90 -7.62 7.19
N LEU A 11 -0.36 -7.16 7.17
CA LEU A 11 -1.27 -7.36 6.05
C LEU A 11 -0.76 -6.66 4.77
N LEU A 12 -0.27 -5.43 4.89
CA LEU A 12 0.32 -4.69 3.76
C LEU A 12 1.54 -5.41 3.19
N ALA A 13 2.45 -5.91 4.03
CA ALA A 13 3.62 -6.67 3.58
C ALA A 13 3.21 -7.90 2.78
N ARG A 14 2.25 -8.70 3.28
CA ARG A 14 1.71 -9.88 2.58
C ARG A 14 1.06 -9.52 1.25
N TYR A 15 0.27 -8.46 1.22
CA TYR A 15 -0.35 -7.96 0.00
C TYR A 15 0.70 -7.57 -1.04
N LEU A 16 1.72 -6.81 -0.63
CA LEU A 16 2.83 -6.41 -1.51
C LEU A 16 3.58 -7.63 -2.04
N THR A 17 3.92 -8.61 -1.18
CA THR A 17 4.58 -9.85 -1.59
C THR A 17 3.80 -10.62 -2.65
N LYS A 18 2.46 -10.62 -2.58
CA LYS A 18 1.63 -11.36 -3.52
C LYS A 18 1.45 -10.64 -4.86
N TYR A 19 1.32 -9.32 -4.86
CA TYR A 19 0.86 -8.58 -6.04
C TYR A 19 1.86 -7.59 -6.65
N HIS A 20 2.91 -7.20 -5.92
CA HIS A 20 3.80 -6.12 -6.36
C HIS A 20 5.29 -6.47 -6.27
N ASP A 21 5.82 -6.67 -5.07
CA ASP A 21 7.22 -6.97 -4.82
C ASP A 21 7.32 -7.78 -3.53
N ASP A 22 8.31 -8.65 -3.42
CA ASP A 22 8.50 -9.45 -2.21
C ASP A 22 8.89 -8.51 -1.05
N ALA A 23 7.93 -8.14 -0.21
CA ALA A 23 8.10 -7.15 0.85
C ALA A 23 8.36 -7.84 2.19
N ILE A 24 9.53 -7.58 2.78
CA ILE A 24 9.90 -8.11 4.11
C ILE A 24 9.10 -7.40 5.19
N GLU A 25 9.08 -6.06 5.12
CA GLU A 25 8.57 -5.22 6.19
C GLU A 25 8.04 -3.91 5.61
N VAL A 26 6.87 -3.49 6.08
CA VAL A 26 6.32 -2.15 5.82
C VAL A 26 6.76 -1.21 6.94
N ILE A 27 7.51 -0.18 6.55
CA ILE A 27 8.11 0.79 7.46
C ILE A 27 7.06 1.85 7.84
N ASP A 28 6.37 2.36 6.82
CA ASP A 28 5.54 3.56 6.92
C ASP A 28 4.48 3.57 5.82
N TYR A 29 3.37 4.26 6.08
CA TYR A 29 2.32 4.49 5.10
C TYR A 29 1.65 5.84 5.35
N GLU A 30 1.36 6.57 4.28
CA GLU A 30 0.75 7.89 4.35
C GLU A 30 -0.26 8.09 3.22
N GLN A 31 -1.38 8.75 3.52
CA GLN A 31 -2.30 9.22 2.48
C GLN A 31 -1.88 10.62 2.06
N ASP A 32 -1.84 10.83 0.75
CA ASP A 32 -1.37 12.05 0.12
C ASP A 32 -2.28 12.40 -1.08
N THR A 33 -2.08 13.58 -1.64
CA THR A 33 -2.73 14.01 -2.88
C THR A 33 -1.66 14.25 -3.94
N GLU A 34 -1.71 13.49 -5.01
CA GLU A 34 -0.78 13.64 -6.14
C GLU A 34 -1.45 14.48 -7.23
N ALA A 35 -0.83 15.61 -7.55
CA ALA A 35 -1.27 16.46 -8.65
C ALA A 35 -0.62 16.01 -9.96
N GLY A 36 -1.44 15.81 -10.98
CA GLY A 36 -1.04 15.45 -12.34
C GLY A 36 -1.59 16.41 -13.40
N GLY A 37 -1.07 16.31 -14.62
CA GLY A 37 -1.54 17.10 -15.77
C GLY A 37 -0.44 17.93 -16.43
N TYR A 38 -0.43 17.92 -17.77
CA TYR A 38 0.57 18.65 -18.57
C TYR A 38 0.14 20.08 -18.95
N CYS A 39 -1.12 20.45 -18.69
CA CYS A 39 -1.64 21.80 -18.91
C CYS A 39 -2.76 22.14 -17.91
N GLU A 40 -3.06 23.42 -17.76
CA GLU A 40 -4.04 23.95 -16.80
C GLU A 40 -5.44 23.35 -16.95
N THR A 41 -5.84 22.92 -18.15
CA THR A 41 -7.14 22.29 -18.40
C THR A 41 -7.19 20.80 -18.08
N CYS A 42 -6.03 20.16 -17.92
CA CYS A 42 -5.89 18.74 -17.63
C CYS A 42 -5.29 18.52 -16.23
N TYR A 43 -5.31 19.54 -15.37
CA TYR A 43 -4.93 19.39 -13.97
C TYR A 43 -5.93 18.49 -13.27
N TYR A 44 -5.44 17.43 -12.64
CA TYR A 44 -6.22 16.57 -11.78
C TYR A 44 -5.44 16.27 -10.50
N GLU A 45 -6.18 16.01 -9.43
CA GLU A 45 -5.66 15.62 -8.14
C GLU A 45 -6.19 14.23 -7.82
N ASP A 46 -5.28 13.28 -7.63
CA ASP A 46 -5.63 11.93 -7.21
C ASP A 46 -5.28 11.76 -5.73
N THR A 47 -6.20 11.16 -4.97
CA THR A 47 -5.88 10.69 -3.63
C THR A 47 -5.11 9.38 -3.75
N VAL A 48 -3.97 9.31 -3.07
CA VAL A 48 -3.08 8.14 -3.11
C VAL A 48 -2.64 7.74 -1.72
N VAL A 49 -2.30 6.46 -1.53
CA VAL A 49 -1.60 5.97 -0.34
C VAL A 49 -0.19 5.53 -0.72
N ARG A 50 0.82 6.17 -0.14
CA ARG A 50 2.23 5.82 -0.32
C ARG A 50 2.64 4.86 0.79
N ILE A 51 3.17 3.69 0.41
CA ILE A 51 3.60 2.64 1.33
C ILE A 51 5.10 2.44 1.14
N LYS A 52 5.87 2.66 2.21
CA LYS A 52 7.33 2.47 2.23
C LYS A 52 7.64 1.11 2.84
N TYR A 53 8.44 0.30 2.15
CA TYR A 53 8.75 -1.07 2.56
C TYR A 53 10.20 -1.45 2.26
N ILE A 54 10.68 -2.54 2.86
CA ILE A 54 11.95 -3.19 2.53
C ILE A 54 11.68 -4.34 1.57
N SER A 55 12.32 -4.31 0.40
CA SER A 55 12.21 -5.39 -0.59
C SER A 55 13.14 -6.55 -0.22
N ALA A 56 12.63 -7.78 -0.24
CA ALA A 56 13.41 -8.99 0.01
C ALA A 56 14.43 -9.28 -1.10
N ALA A 57 14.08 -8.91 -2.34
CA ALA A 57 14.94 -9.13 -3.49
C ALA A 57 16.22 -8.28 -3.47
N SER A 58 16.14 -7.06 -2.93
CA SER A 58 17.25 -6.09 -2.93
C SER A 58 17.78 -5.74 -1.55
N GLY A 59 16.97 -5.86 -0.50
CA GLY A 59 17.25 -5.31 0.83
C GLY A 59 17.06 -3.79 0.92
N ASP A 60 16.67 -3.13 -0.17
CA ASP A 60 16.54 -1.68 -0.24
C ASP A 60 15.15 -1.19 0.20
N ARG A 61 15.12 0.07 0.63
CA ARG A 61 13.86 0.80 0.85
C ARG A 61 13.21 1.13 -0.49
N ARG A 62 11.98 0.66 -0.67
CA ARG A 62 11.15 0.93 -1.84
C ARG A 62 9.85 1.60 -1.42
N GLN A 63 9.16 2.17 -2.41
CA GLN A 63 7.86 2.78 -2.25
C GLN A 63 6.89 2.18 -3.25
N PHE A 64 5.69 1.89 -2.78
CA PHE A 64 4.54 1.54 -3.59
C PHE A 64 3.47 2.62 -3.42
N THR A 65 2.84 3.03 -4.53
CA THR A 65 1.72 3.98 -4.52
C THR A 65 0.45 3.23 -4.88
N TYR A 66 -0.49 3.17 -3.94
CA TYR A 66 -1.87 2.76 -4.19
C TYR A 66 -2.68 3.97 -4.63
N TYR A 67 -3.38 3.86 -5.77
CA TYR A 67 -4.26 4.91 -6.27
C TYR A 67 -5.66 4.70 -5.70
N GLY A 68 -6.06 5.59 -4.80
CA GLY A 68 -7.25 5.45 -3.96
C GLY A 68 -6.97 5.93 -2.53
N ASP A 69 -8.02 6.05 -1.74
CA ASP A 69 -7.91 6.47 -0.35
C ASP A 69 -7.60 5.31 0.62
N MET A 70 -7.30 5.64 1.88
CA MET A 70 -7.02 4.63 2.91
C MET A 70 -8.20 3.69 3.15
N GLY A 71 -9.45 4.15 3.00
CA GLY A 71 -10.64 3.33 3.16
C GLY A 71 -10.76 2.29 2.04
N GLU A 72 -10.47 2.67 0.80
CA GLU A 72 -10.40 1.76 -0.35
C GLU A 72 -9.28 0.73 -0.18
N LEU A 73 -8.09 1.17 0.26
CA LEU A 73 -6.98 0.27 0.57
C LEU A 73 -7.37 -0.75 1.66
N ILE A 74 -7.98 -0.31 2.77
CA ILE A 74 -8.42 -1.20 3.84
C ILE A 74 -9.43 -2.24 3.31
N ARG A 75 -10.42 -1.82 2.51
CA ARG A 75 -11.38 -2.75 1.90
C ARG A 75 -10.70 -3.77 1.00
N CYS A 76 -9.75 -3.33 0.18
CA CYS A 76 -8.95 -4.21 -0.67
C CYS A 76 -8.19 -5.25 0.15
N LEU A 77 -7.57 -4.83 1.26
CA LEU A 77 -6.84 -5.72 2.16
C LEU A 77 -7.76 -6.70 2.89
N THR A 78 -8.95 -6.29 3.30
CA THR A 78 -9.93 -7.20 3.92
C THR A 78 -10.36 -8.29 2.93
N SER A 79 -10.69 -7.93 1.68
CA SER A 79 -11.01 -8.93 0.66
C SER A 79 -9.83 -9.86 0.36
N PHE A 80 -8.60 -9.32 0.33
CA PHE A 80 -7.39 -10.13 0.21
C PHE A 80 -7.22 -11.11 1.37
N GLU A 81 -7.46 -10.69 2.61
CA GLU A 81 -7.34 -11.55 3.78
C GLU A 81 -8.35 -12.70 3.76
N GLU A 82 -9.59 -12.45 3.35
CA GLU A 82 -10.63 -13.47 3.17
C GLU A 82 -10.22 -14.52 2.12
N GLU A 83 -9.67 -14.09 0.99
CA GLU A 83 -9.14 -14.98 -0.05
C GLU A 83 -7.95 -15.82 0.42
N ASP A 84 -7.09 -15.26 1.26
CA ASP A 84 -5.91 -15.96 1.76
C ASP A 84 -6.25 -16.99 2.84
N GLN A 85 -7.26 -16.71 3.69
CA GLN A 85 -7.76 -17.66 4.70
C GLN A 85 -8.58 -18.82 4.11
N ALA A 86 -9.09 -18.67 2.89
CA ALA A 86 -9.86 -19.71 2.20
C ALA A 86 -9.00 -20.81 1.55
N LYS A 87 -7.65 -20.73 1.66
CA LYS A 87 -6.68 -21.69 1.13
C LYS A 87 -6.01 -22.49 2.25
#